data_AF-A0A166CX96-F1
#
_entry.id   AF-A0A166CX96-F1
#
_cell.length_a   1.000
_cell.length_b   1.000
_cell.length_c   1.000
_cell.angle_alpha   90.00
_cell.angle_beta   90.00
_cell.angle_gamma   90.00
#
_symmetry.space_group_name_H-M   'P 1'
#
loop_
_entity.id
_entity.type
_entity.pdbx_description
1 polymer ?
#
loop_
_entity_poly.entity_id
_entity_poly.type
_entity_poly.pdbx_seq_one_letter_code
_entity_poly.pdbx_strand_id
1 'polypeptide(L)'
;NQMWVNRSSGASGRAGSACGYLSTGVFDLPVYCVVDFVSDHLRAELDFVQEASNAAKMTELVAAEARPAVRVRIPLAYPELSTKKAMTAEWIEGVRLGDRPAIRRLMGEATKEGKIQASIDQGRKVEGVKLKGGVKAV
;
A
#
# COMPACT_ATOMS: atom_id res chain seq x y z
N ASN A 1 -46.21 0.23 3.76
CA ASN A 1 -44.91 0.35 3.08
C ASN A 1 -43.83 0.60 4.13
N GLN A 2 -43.34 -0.38 4.89
CA GLN A 2 -42.50 -1.53 4.49
C GLN A 2 -41.26 -1.03 3.72
N MET A 3 -39.99 -1.24 4.08
CA MET A 3 -39.42 -2.22 5.02
C MET A 3 -37.93 -1.84 5.27
N TRP A 4 -37.61 -1.24 6.41
CA TRP A 4 -36.26 -1.31 6.99
C TRP A 4 -36.38 -2.31 8.14
N VAL A 5 -35.81 -3.49 7.97
CA VAL A 5 -35.95 -4.60 8.92
C VAL A 5 -35.17 -4.30 10.19
N ASN A 6 -35.95 -3.93 11.20
CA ASN A 6 -35.82 -4.21 12.63
C ASN A 6 -34.59 -5.02 13.09
N ARG A 7 -33.83 -4.42 14.02
CA ARG A 7 -33.20 -5.17 15.10
C ARG A 7 -33.44 -4.45 16.42
N SER A 8 -34.63 -4.64 16.97
CA SER A 8 -34.97 -4.30 18.36
C SER A 8 -35.26 -5.57 19.14
N SER A 9 -34.32 -6.00 19.98
CA SER A 9 -34.64 -6.87 21.11
C SER A 9 -33.52 -6.81 22.14
N GLY A 10 -33.86 -6.28 23.32
CA GLY A 10 -33.25 -6.70 24.59
C GLY A 10 -32.10 -5.84 25.09
N ALA A 11 -32.43 -4.83 25.90
CA ALA A 11 -31.52 -4.37 26.93
C ALA A 11 -31.13 -5.56 27.82
N SER A 12 -29.85 -5.90 27.86
CA SER A 12 -29.26 -6.54 29.03
C SER A 12 -27.82 -6.06 29.13
N GLY A 13 -27.55 -5.23 30.14
CA GLY A 13 -26.20 -4.81 30.48
C GLY A 13 -25.32 -6.04 30.70
N ARG A 14 -24.23 -6.12 29.96
CA ARG A 14 -23.03 -6.88 30.30
C ARG A 14 -21.88 -6.03 29.77
N ALA A 15 -21.43 -5.16 30.67
CA ALA A 15 -20.13 -5.30 31.30
C ALA A 15 -19.05 -4.92 30.29
N GLY A 16 -18.55 -3.69 30.44
CA GLY A 16 -17.32 -3.27 29.79
C GLY A 16 -16.30 -4.39 29.97
N SER A 17 -15.75 -4.86 28.84
CA SER A 17 -14.76 -5.92 28.84
C SER A 17 -13.59 -5.44 29.68
N ALA A 18 -13.54 -5.92 30.92
CA ALA A 18 -12.44 -5.65 31.82
C ALA A 18 -11.22 -6.29 31.18
N CYS A 19 -10.33 -5.44 30.66
CA CYS A 19 -8.96 -5.83 30.32
C CYS A 19 -8.31 -6.30 31.63
N GLY A 20 -8.43 -7.60 31.90
CA GLY A 20 -7.91 -8.22 33.11
C GLY A 20 -6.39 -8.06 33.17
N TYR A 21 -5.92 -7.33 34.17
CA TYR A 21 -4.50 -7.26 34.50
C TYR A 21 -4.07 -8.57 35.16
N LEU A 22 -3.43 -9.44 34.41
CA LEU A 22 -2.56 -10.49 34.95
C LEU A 22 -1.15 -10.18 34.48
N SER A 23 -0.36 -9.61 35.39
CA SER A 23 1.04 -9.25 35.16
C SER A 23 1.87 -10.53 35.01
N THR A 24 2.30 -10.82 33.78
CA THR A 24 3.41 -11.75 33.53
C THR A 24 4.68 -10.95 33.28
N GLY A 25 5.22 -10.40 34.37
CA GLY A 25 6.64 -10.41 34.75
C GLY A 25 7.74 -9.79 33.87
N VAL A 26 7.51 -9.44 32.60
CA VAL A 26 8.61 -8.90 31.73
C VAL A 26 8.17 -7.78 30.78
N PHE A 27 6.86 -7.56 30.56
CA PHE A 27 6.38 -6.45 29.73
C PHE A 27 5.15 -5.78 30.37
N ASP A 28 5.34 -4.60 30.97
CA ASP A 28 4.29 -3.71 31.51
C ASP A 28 3.54 -2.93 30.40
N LEU A 29 3.26 -3.58 29.27
CA LEU A 29 2.34 -3.06 28.26
C LEU A 29 1.09 -3.95 28.24
N PRO A 30 -0.11 -3.41 27.94
CA PRO A 30 -1.29 -4.23 27.66
C PRO A 30 -1.09 -4.95 26.31
N VAL A 31 -0.16 -5.89 26.23
CA VAL A 31 0.21 -6.56 24.97
C VAL A 31 -0.95 -7.41 24.45
N TYR A 32 -1.83 -7.90 25.32
CA TYR A 32 -2.99 -8.71 24.93
C TYR A 32 -3.99 -7.94 24.05
N CYS A 33 -4.25 -6.65 24.30
CA CYS A 33 -5.14 -5.88 23.42
C CYS A 33 -4.51 -5.67 22.03
N VAL A 34 -3.18 -5.58 21.96
CA VAL A 34 -2.43 -5.51 20.70
C VAL A 34 -2.44 -6.87 20.00
N VAL A 35 -2.32 -7.97 20.74
CA VAL A 35 -2.34 -9.34 20.18
C VAL A 35 -3.69 -9.66 19.56
N ASP A 36 -4.80 -9.35 20.24
CA ASP A 36 -6.14 -9.57 19.69
C ASP A 36 -6.37 -8.70 18.44
N PHE A 37 -5.99 -7.41 18.52
CA PHE A 37 -6.06 -6.50 17.39
C PHE A 37 -5.26 -7.00 16.18
N VAL A 38 -3.98 -7.34 16.36
CA VAL A 38 -3.11 -7.82 15.29
C VAL A 38 -3.63 -9.14 14.73
N SER A 39 -4.07 -10.08 15.59
CA SER A 39 -4.57 -11.38 15.15
C SER A 39 -5.82 -11.26 14.29
N ASP A 40 -6.76 -10.39 14.66
CA ASP A 40 -7.99 -10.20 13.90
C ASP A 40 -7.74 -9.45 12.59
N HIS A 41 -6.85 -8.46 12.58
CA HIS A 41 -6.47 -7.77 11.35
C HIS A 41 -5.73 -8.69 10.39
N LEU A 42 -4.80 -9.52 10.88
CA LEU A 42 -4.12 -10.51 10.05
C LEU A 42 -5.09 -11.52 9.43
N ARG A 43 -6.14 -11.95 10.15
CA ARG A 43 -7.16 -12.84 9.59
C ARG A 43 -8.00 -12.15 8.51
N ALA A 44 -8.32 -10.87 8.70
CA ALA A 44 -9.04 -10.08 7.70
C ALA A 44 -8.20 -9.88 6.42
N GLU A 45 -6.91 -9.57 6.57
CA GLU A 45 -5.95 -9.43 5.46
C GLU A 45 -5.74 -10.74 4.69
N LEU A 46 -5.92 -11.89 5.34
CA LEU A 46 -5.83 -13.21 4.72
C LEU A 46 -7.13 -13.67 4.04
N ASP A 47 -8.21 -12.90 4.06
CA ASP A 47 -9.45 -13.24 3.35
C ASP A 47 -9.62 -12.42 2.06
N PHE A 48 -8.97 -12.90 1.01
CA PHE A 48 -9.00 -12.24 -0.30
C PHE A 48 -10.36 -12.28 -1.01
N VAL A 49 -11.31 -13.12 -0.57
CA VAL A 49 -12.66 -13.14 -1.15
C VAL A 49 -13.41 -11.86 -0.74
N GLN A 50 -13.23 -11.46 0.53
CA GLN A 50 -13.80 -10.22 1.04
C GLN A 50 -13.15 -9.02 0.38
N GLU A 51 -11.84 -9.07 0.15
CA GLU A 51 -11.11 -8.02 -0.55
C GLU A 51 -11.58 -7.85 -2.00
N ALA A 52 -11.79 -8.94 -2.74
CA ALA A 52 -12.34 -8.88 -4.09
C ALA A 52 -13.74 -8.22 -4.13
N SER A 53 -14.61 -8.53 -3.15
CA SER A 53 -15.92 -7.88 -3.01
C SER A 53 -15.79 -6.39 -2.67
N ASN A 54 -14.84 -6.02 -1.82
CA ASN A 54 -14.59 -4.63 -1.45
C ASN A 54 -14.04 -3.84 -2.64
N ALA A 55 -13.17 -4.43 -3.47
CA ALA A 55 -12.68 -3.82 -4.70
C ALA A 55 -13.80 -3.53 -5.72
N ALA A 56 -14.76 -4.45 -5.87
CA ALA A 56 -15.94 -4.24 -6.71
C ALA A 56 -16.80 -3.07 -6.20
N LYS A 57 -17.09 -3.02 -4.89
CA LYS A 57 -17.82 -1.91 -4.27
C LYS A 57 -17.08 -0.58 -4.41
N MET A 58 -15.76 -0.58 -4.24
CA MET A 58 -14.93 0.60 -4.41
C MET A 58 -15.02 1.15 -5.84
N THR A 59 -15.15 0.28 -6.83
CA THR A 59 -15.35 0.68 -8.24
C THR A 59 -16.66 1.44 -8.41
N GLU A 60 -17.75 0.94 -7.81
CA GLU A 60 -19.06 1.60 -7.84
C GLU A 60 -19.02 2.96 -7.11
N LEU A 61 -18.39 3.02 -5.94
CA LEU A 61 -18.26 4.24 -5.15
C LEU A 61 -17.41 5.31 -5.85
N VAL A 62 -16.31 4.92 -6.49
CA VAL A 62 -15.45 5.83 -7.25
C VAL A 62 -16.16 6.31 -8.51
N ALA A 63 -16.93 5.46 -9.18
CA ALA A 63 -17.74 5.85 -10.33
C ALA A 63 -18.87 6.83 -9.96
N ALA A 64 -19.40 6.75 -8.73
CA ALA A 64 -20.43 7.66 -8.24
C ALA A 64 -19.93 9.10 -7.98
N GLU A 65 -18.62 9.29 -7.78
CA GLU A 65 -18.05 10.60 -7.46
C GLU A 65 -17.31 11.22 -8.67
N ALA A 66 -17.65 12.46 -9.02
CA ALA A 66 -17.15 13.10 -10.25
C ALA A 66 -15.63 13.39 -10.25
N ARG A 67 -15.01 13.64 -9.08
CA ARG A 67 -13.60 14.03 -9.00
C ARG A 67 -12.62 12.85 -9.07
N PRO A 68 -12.82 11.74 -8.35
CA PRO A 68 -11.93 10.57 -8.37
C PRO A 68 -12.08 9.75 -9.65
N ALA A 69 -13.29 9.64 -10.21
CA ALA A 69 -13.56 8.85 -11.43
C ALA A 69 -12.68 9.27 -12.62
N VAL A 70 -12.33 10.56 -12.72
CA VAL A 70 -11.51 11.10 -13.82
C VAL A 70 -10.01 10.75 -13.66
N ARG A 71 -9.53 10.45 -12.45
CA ARG A 71 -8.10 10.33 -12.15
C ARG A 71 -7.66 8.97 -11.60
N VAL A 72 -8.59 8.20 -11.04
CA VAL A 72 -8.30 6.94 -10.35
C VAL A 72 -8.94 5.79 -11.12
N ARG A 73 -8.11 4.86 -11.59
CA ARG A 73 -8.53 3.60 -12.18
C ARG A 73 -8.37 2.48 -11.16
N ILE A 74 -9.42 1.70 -10.95
CA ILE A 74 -9.40 0.52 -10.08
C ILE A 74 -9.33 -0.72 -10.99
N PRO A 75 -8.40 -1.66 -10.76
CA PRO A 75 -8.32 -2.89 -11.54
C PRO A 75 -9.50 -3.81 -11.25
N LEU A 76 -9.96 -4.52 -12.28
CA LEU A 76 -11.04 -5.51 -12.14
C LEU A 76 -10.53 -6.75 -11.40
N ALA A 77 -11.20 -7.15 -10.33
CA ALA A 77 -10.96 -8.44 -9.67
C ALA A 77 -11.81 -9.54 -10.32
N TYR A 78 -11.28 -10.76 -10.39
CA TYR A 78 -11.95 -11.94 -10.95
C TYR A 78 -12.27 -12.96 -9.83
N PRO A 79 -13.47 -12.89 -9.20
CA PRO A 79 -13.84 -13.76 -8.08
C PRO A 79 -13.82 -15.25 -8.43
N GLU A 80 -14.12 -15.59 -9.68
CA GLU A 80 -14.16 -16.96 -10.21
C GLU A 80 -12.77 -17.61 -10.28
N LEU A 81 -11.71 -16.80 -10.36
CA LEU A 81 -10.31 -17.23 -10.33
C LEU A 81 -9.63 -16.92 -8.99
N SER A 82 -10.41 -16.45 -8.00
CA SER A 82 -9.90 -16.04 -6.70
C SER A 82 -10.34 -17.02 -5.61
N THR A 83 -9.47 -17.23 -4.64
CA THR A 83 -9.72 -18.06 -3.46
C THR A 83 -9.39 -17.26 -2.21
N LYS A 84 -9.63 -17.83 -1.02
CA LYS A 84 -9.25 -17.18 0.24
C LYS A 84 -7.75 -16.86 0.33
N LYS A 85 -6.88 -17.59 -0.38
CA LYS A 85 -5.42 -17.44 -0.26
C LYS A 85 -4.75 -16.74 -1.45
N ALA A 86 -5.48 -16.51 -2.53
CA ALA A 86 -4.95 -15.83 -3.72
C ALA A 86 -6.06 -15.08 -4.44
N MET A 87 -5.81 -13.82 -4.78
CA MET A 87 -6.71 -12.99 -5.60
C MET A 87 -6.13 -12.81 -7.00
N THR A 88 -6.98 -12.92 -8.02
CA THR A 88 -6.62 -12.63 -9.41
C THR A 88 -7.29 -11.33 -9.83
N ALA A 89 -6.52 -10.40 -10.40
CA ALA A 89 -7.01 -9.10 -10.85
C ALA A 89 -6.40 -8.69 -12.19
N GLU A 90 -6.97 -7.67 -12.81
CA GLU A 90 -6.43 -7.02 -14.01
C GLU A 90 -4.98 -6.56 -13.76
N TRP A 91 -4.11 -6.88 -14.72
CA TRP A 91 -2.74 -6.40 -14.70
C TRP A 91 -2.67 -4.91 -15.01
N ILE A 92 -1.96 -4.16 -14.18
CA ILE A 92 -1.72 -2.71 -14.38
C ILE A 92 -0.22 -2.41 -14.34
N GLU A 93 0.20 -1.55 -15.26
CA GLU A 93 1.56 -1.01 -15.31
C GLU A 93 1.61 0.37 -14.68
N GLY A 94 2.64 0.64 -13.88
CA GLY A 94 2.78 1.94 -13.23
C GLY A 94 3.99 2.04 -12.32
N VAL A 95 4.19 3.24 -11.77
CA VAL A 95 5.23 3.49 -10.77
C VAL A 95 4.63 3.35 -9.38
N ARG A 96 5.33 2.60 -8.51
CA ARG A 96 4.92 2.44 -7.10
C ARG A 96 4.91 3.80 -6.40
N LEU A 97 3.85 4.06 -5.62
CA LEU A 97 3.71 5.30 -4.84
C LEU A 97 4.87 5.53 -3.83
N GLY A 98 5.57 4.47 -3.43
CA GLY A 98 6.76 4.58 -2.57
C GLY A 98 8.02 5.08 -3.29
N ASP A 99 8.10 4.96 -4.62
CA ASP A 99 9.27 5.38 -5.40
C ASP A 99 9.18 6.88 -5.75
N ARG A 100 9.59 7.71 -4.80
CA ARG A 100 9.59 9.18 -4.97
C ARG A 100 10.41 9.63 -6.19
N PRO A 101 11.64 9.14 -6.43
CA PRO A 101 12.38 9.47 -7.64
C PRO A 101 11.63 9.17 -8.94
N ALA A 102 11.03 7.99 -9.07
CA ALA A 102 10.31 7.62 -10.28
C ALA A 102 9.03 8.44 -10.48
N ILE A 103 8.28 8.75 -9.42
CA ILE A 103 7.10 9.63 -9.49
C ILE A 103 7.51 11.02 -9.96
N ARG A 104 8.62 11.58 -9.44
CA ARG A 104 9.11 12.90 -9.87
C ARG A 104 9.47 12.93 -11.35
N ARG A 105 10.09 11.85 -11.86
CA ARG A 105 10.39 11.70 -13.29
C ARG A 105 9.11 11.65 -14.13
N LEU A 106 8.08 10.92 -13.68
CA LEU A 106 6.77 10.90 -14.32
C LEU A 106 6.08 12.27 -14.32
N MET A 107 6.22 13.02 -13.23
CA MET A 107 5.65 14.37 -13.07
C MET A 107 6.45 15.46 -13.82
N GLY A 108 7.57 15.11 -14.47
CA GLY A 108 8.42 16.05 -15.19
C GLY A 108 9.27 16.96 -14.28
N GLU A 109 9.39 16.63 -12.99
CA GLU A 109 10.24 17.37 -12.07
C GLU A 109 11.72 17.05 -12.32
N ALA A 110 12.55 18.08 -12.48
CA ALA A 110 13.99 17.92 -12.64
C ALA A 110 14.64 17.41 -11.34
N THR A 111 14.86 16.11 -11.24
CA THR A 111 15.63 15.52 -10.14
C THR A 111 17.06 16.06 -10.12
N LYS A 112 17.59 16.41 -8.93
CA LYS A 112 19.00 16.85 -8.74
C LYS A 112 20.01 15.83 -9.32
N GLU A 113 19.66 14.56 -9.35
CA GLU A 113 20.44 13.46 -9.95
C GLU A 113 20.61 13.60 -11.47
N GLY A 114 19.59 14.10 -12.18
CA GLY A 114 19.70 14.39 -13.61
C GLY A 114 20.66 15.53 -13.91
N LYS A 115 20.80 16.49 -12.99
CA LYS A 115 21.83 17.55 -13.08
C LYS A 115 23.24 16.99 -12.85
N ILE A 116 23.40 16.06 -11.91
CA ILE A 116 24.68 15.39 -11.66
C ILE A 116 25.07 14.56 -12.89
N GLN A 117 24.17 13.72 -13.42
CA GLN A 117 24.46 12.91 -14.61
C GLN A 117 24.71 13.78 -15.86
N ALA A 118 23.93 14.84 -16.10
CA ALA A 118 24.15 15.77 -17.20
C ALA A 118 25.47 16.56 -17.06
N SER A 119 25.87 16.89 -15.83
CA SER A 119 27.16 17.53 -15.55
C SER A 119 28.35 16.56 -15.70
N ILE A 120 28.15 15.26 -15.41
CA ILE A 120 29.16 14.21 -15.61
C ILE A 120 29.36 13.95 -17.12
N ASP A 121 28.28 13.90 -17.91
CA ASP A 121 28.36 13.73 -19.36
C ASP A 121 28.99 14.94 -20.06
N GLN A 122 28.70 16.17 -19.61
CA GLN A 122 29.39 17.36 -20.11
C GLN A 122 30.86 17.43 -19.67
N GLY A 123 31.22 16.82 -18.52
CA GLY A 123 32.58 16.79 -17.99
C GLY A 123 33.49 15.68 -18.55
N ARG A 124 32.93 14.67 -19.25
CA ARG A 124 33.72 13.56 -19.80
C ARG A 124 34.21 13.83 -21.23
N LYS A 125 34.92 14.93 -21.42
CA LYS A 125 35.89 15.07 -22.52
C LYS A 125 37.30 15.02 -21.94
N VAL A 126 37.70 13.84 -21.46
CA VAL A 126 39.09 13.61 -20.99
C VAL A 126 39.98 13.29 -22.18
N GLU A 127 40.26 14.31 -22.99
CA GLU A 127 41.45 14.29 -23.85
C GLU A 127 42.62 14.87 -23.05
N GLY A 128 43.67 14.06 -22.84
CA GLY A 128 45.00 14.58 -22.47
C GLY A 128 45.36 14.66 -20.99
N VAL A 129 44.70 13.95 -20.07
CA VAL A 129 45.17 13.90 -18.67
C VAL A 129 46.36 12.94 -18.55
N LYS A 130 47.58 13.50 -18.64
CA LYS A 130 48.84 12.80 -18.41
C LYS A 130 49.02 12.52 -16.92
N LEU A 131 48.67 11.31 -16.48
CA LEU A 131 48.91 10.85 -15.12
C LEU A 131 50.43 10.80 -14.85
N LYS A 132 50.90 11.50 -13.80
CA LYS A 132 52.27 11.41 -13.30
C LYS A 132 52.43 10.08 -12.56
N GLY A 133 52.65 9.02 -13.33
CA GLY A 133 52.90 7.68 -12.82
C GLY A 133 53.07 6.77 -14.02
N GLY A 134 54.32 6.49 -14.38
CA GLY A 134 54.64 5.70 -15.54
C GLY A 134 54.26 4.24 -15.36
N VAL A 135 53.12 3.83 -15.93
CA VAL A 135 52.98 2.55 -16.63
C VAL A 135 52.06 2.82 -17.82
N LYS A 136 52.57 2.59 -19.03
CA LYS A 136 51.81 2.67 -20.26
C LYS A 136 50.86 1.47 -20.27
N ALA A 137 49.55 1.70 -20.27
CA ALA A 137 48.60 0.65 -20.59
C ALA A 137 48.79 0.28 -22.06
N VAL A 138 49.00 -1.01 -22.34
CA VAL A 138 48.93 -1.61 -23.67
C VAL A 138 47.45 -1.75 -24.05
#